data_AF-A0A925RWZ1-F1
#
_entry.id   AF-A0A925RWZ1-F1
#
_cell.length_a   1.000
_cell.length_b   1.000
_cell.length_c   1.000
_cell.angle_alpha   90.00
_cell.angle_beta   90.00
_cell.angle_gamma   90.00
#
_symmetry.space_group_name_H-M   'P 1'
#
loop_
_entity.id
_entity.type
_entity.pdbx_description
1 polymer ?
#
loop_
_entity_poly.entity_id
_entity_poly.type
_entity_poly.pdbx_seq_one_letter_code
_entity_poly.pdbx_strand_id
1 'polypeptide(L)'
;MKLWKLTWVALAALAAACGPLGESAAREDDEEAEERSADADRDTRSPAKNADAAAMPEAPAEAPLAGEWRLDGSVMGRVDAGVFRIFDVTQVIYEDGVADMTGRIEATDGEESASFSIEAVGSWTRDGDRVQSRISEVTVTPEQSGADYREAARLLEIAIREQPSTSYDIIELDAGTLRLRNISDGTVESYTR
;
A
#
# COMPACT_ATOMS: atom_id res chain seq x y z
N MET A 1 34.67 -1.82 -19.34
CA MET A 1 33.25 -2.17 -19.13
C MET A 1 33.11 -2.69 -17.70
N LYS A 2 32.62 -1.87 -16.78
CA LYS A 2 32.45 -2.19 -15.35
C LYS A 2 30.96 -2.40 -15.06
N LEU A 3 30.34 -3.42 -15.66
CA LEU A 3 28.92 -3.76 -15.47
C LEU A 3 28.63 -4.62 -14.23
N TRP A 4 29.64 -4.88 -13.38
CA TRP A 4 29.47 -5.63 -12.13
C TRP A 4 28.69 -4.86 -11.05
N LYS A 5 28.13 -3.68 -11.38
CA LYS A 5 27.34 -2.84 -10.49
C LYS A 5 25.81 -3.05 -10.62
N LEU A 6 25.33 -3.65 -11.72
CA LEU A 6 23.90 -3.92 -11.93
C LEU A 6 23.39 -5.11 -11.12
N THR A 7 24.28 -6.02 -10.71
CA THR A 7 23.99 -7.11 -9.76
C THR A 7 23.64 -6.61 -8.35
N TRP A 8 23.77 -5.30 -8.07
CA TRP A 8 23.58 -4.70 -6.75
C TRP A 8 22.25 -3.97 -6.60
N VAL A 9 21.62 -3.54 -7.71
CA VAL A 9 20.30 -2.86 -7.70
C VAL A 9 19.22 -3.78 -7.09
N ALA A 10 19.28 -5.03 -7.49
CA ALA A 10 18.89 -6.27 -6.83
C ALA A 10 18.73 -6.28 -5.29
N LEU A 11 19.85 -6.34 -4.57
CA LEU A 11 19.90 -6.42 -3.11
C LEU A 11 19.40 -5.13 -2.46
N ALA A 12 19.47 -4.05 -3.20
CA ALA A 12 19.24 -2.72 -2.72
C ALA A 12 17.73 -2.42 -2.71
N ALA A 13 16.94 -2.89 -3.70
CA ALA A 13 15.47 -2.80 -3.68
C ALA A 13 14.82 -3.47 -2.45
N LEU A 14 15.53 -4.40 -1.80
CA LEU A 14 15.13 -4.99 -0.51
C LEU A 14 15.01 -3.92 0.60
N ALA A 15 15.81 -2.85 0.52
CA ALA A 15 16.01 -1.87 1.58
C ALA A 15 15.26 -0.54 1.41
N ALA A 16 14.72 -0.19 0.24
CA ALA A 16 14.04 1.10 0.00
C ALA A 16 12.52 1.06 0.05
N ALA A 17 11.91 -0.10 -0.16
CA ALA A 17 10.50 -0.27 0.21
C ALA A 17 10.33 -0.39 1.73
N CYS A 18 11.45 -0.56 2.46
CA CYS A 18 11.54 -0.38 3.89
C CYS A 18 12.02 1.06 4.20
N GLY A 19 11.27 1.80 5.00
CA GLY A 19 11.87 2.90 5.77
C GLY A 19 13.09 2.39 6.57
N PRO A 20 14.01 3.28 6.99
CA PRO A 20 15.22 2.86 7.70
C PRO A 20 14.88 2.03 8.94
N LEU A 21 15.67 0.98 9.19
CA LEU A 21 15.61 0.13 10.39
C LEU A 21 15.74 0.98 11.66
N GLY A 22 14.59 1.38 12.20
CA GLY A 22 14.46 2.05 13.48
C GLY A 22 14.59 1.06 14.62
N GLU A 23 15.68 1.19 15.36
CA GLU A 23 16.00 0.52 16.61
C GLU A 23 14.82 0.56 17.59
N SER A 24 14.47 -0.60 18.14
CA SER A 24 13.39 -0.80 19.09
C SER A 24 13.62 -0.03 20.39
N ALA A 25 12.60 0.71 20.85
CA ALA A 25 12.46 1.06 22.25
C ALA A 25 11.05 0.69 22.72
N ALA A 26 11.01 -0.40 23.48
CA ALA A 26 9.86 -0.87 24.24
C ALA A 26 9.37 0.22 25.21
N ARG A 27 8.04 0.26 25.41
CA ARG A 27 7.50 0.55 26.74
C ARG A 27 6.10 -0.04 26.91
N GLU A 28 6.06 -1.10 27.70
CA GLU A 28 4.92 -1.60 28.45
C GLU A 28 4.56 -0.59 29.56
N ASP A 29 3.27 -0.34 29.77
CA ASP A 29 2.64 0.20 30.99
C ASP A 29 1.11 -0.03 30.78
N ASP A 30 0.49 -1.15 31.17
CA ASP A 30 -0.03 -1.59 32.49
C ASP A 30 -1.35 -0.94 32.98
N GLU A 31 -2.15 -1.78 33.67
CA GLU A 31 -3.34 -1.54 34.54
C GLU A 31 -4.73 -1.32 33.89
N GLU A 32 -5.71 -2.24 34.03
CA GLU A 32 -6.59 -2.52 35.21
C GLU A 32 -7.56 -1.35 35.54
N ALA A 33 -8.83 -1.49 35.95
CA ALA A 33 -9.79 -2.58 36.15
C ALA A 33 -11.18 -1.96 36.45
N GLU A 34 -12.18 -2.85 36.57
CA GLU A 34 -13.39 -2.79 37.43
C GLU A 34 -14.69 -2.06 37.02
N GLU A 35 -15.69 -2.94 36.81
CA GLU A 35 -17.10 -2.94 37.23
C GLU A 35 -17.71 -1.73 37.97
N ARG A 36 -18.96 -1.41 37.58
CA ARG A 36 -20.07 -1.23 38.54
C ARG A 36 -21.45 -1.27 37.86
N SER A 37 -22.23 -2.25 38.29
CA SER A 37 -23.67 -2.40 38.06
C SER A 37 -24.50 -1.36 38.81
N ALA A 38 -25.64 -0.95 38.25
CA ALA A 38 -26.81 -0.50 39.02
C ALA A 38 -28.11 -0.65 38.21
N ASP A 39 -28.98 -1.52 38.74
CA ASP A 39 -30.40 -1.69 38.48
C ASP A 39 -31.23 -0.40 38.62
N ALA A 40 -32.26 -0.24 37.79
CA ALA A 40 -33.54 0.38 38.18
C ALA A 40 -34.67 0.08 37.17
N ASP A 41 -35.53 -0.85 37.59
CA ASP A 41 -36.93 -1.08 37.21
C ASP A 41 -37.76 0.22 37.00
N ARG A 42 -38.47 0.36 35.87
CA ARG A 42 -39.91 0.75 35.87
C ARG A 42 -40.60 0.63 34.50
N ASP A 43 -41.52 -0.32 34.46
CA ASP A 43 -42.59 -0.51 33.48
C ASP A 43 -43.64 0.62 33.56
N THR A 44 -44.05 1.22 32.43
CA THR A 44 -45.46 1.55 32.15
C THR A 44 -45.73 1.82 30.65
N ARG A 45 -46.71 1.05 30.11
CA ARG A 45 -47.66 1.35 29.01
C ARG A 45 -47.22 1.29 27.53
N SER A 46 -47.73 0.24 26.85
CA SER A 46 -48.06 0.17 25.41
C SER A 46 -49.34 0.97 25.03
N PRO A 47 -49.76 1.03 23.75
CA PRO A 47 -49.03 1.45 22.55
C PRO A 47 -49.78 2.60 21.83
N ALA A 48 -49.08 3.51 21.17
CA ALA A 48 -49.73 4.51 20.31
C ALA A 48 -48.99 4.69 18.98
N LYS A 49 -49.67 4.19 17.93
CA LYS A 49 -49.95 4.90 16.66
C LYS A 49 -48.75 5.34 15.81
N ASN A 50 -48.58 4.63 14.69
CA ASN A 50 -47.81 4.99 13.49
C ASN A 50 -47.68 6.50 13.28
N ALA A 51 -46.44 6.97 13.26
CA ALA A 51 -46.02 8.17 12.56
C ALA A 51 -44.69 7.83 11.87
N ASP A 52 -44.70 7.91 10.54
CA ASP A 52 -43.56 8.12 9.66
C ASP A 52 -42.17 7.82 10.25
N ALA A 53 -41.67 6.62 9.98
CA ALA A 53 -40.24 6.45 9.85
C ALA A 53 -39.82 7.25 8.61
N ALA A 54 -39.60 8.55 8.81
CA ALA A 54 -38.76 9.32 7.92
C ALA A 54 -37.48 8.50 7.76
N ALA A 55 -37.30 7.91 6.59
CA ALA A 55 -36.09 7.21 6.23
C ALA A 55 -34.96 8.18 6.56
N MET A 56 -34.21 7.87 7.62
CA MET A 56 -32.94 8.54 7.88
C MET A 56 -32.18 8.47 6.56
N PRO A 57 -31.60 9.58 6.07
CA PRO A 57 -30.77 9.51 4.88
C PRO A 57 -29.74 8.42 5.14
N GLU A 58 -29.78 7.39 4.30
CA GLU A 58 -28.79 6.33 4.28
C GLU A 58 -27.44 7.02 4.37
N ALA A 59 -26.63 6.68 5.38
CA ALA A 59 -25.28 7.22 5.48
C ALA A 59 -24.63 7.02 4.11
N PRO A 60 -23.93 8.02 3.56
CA PRO A 60 -23.35 7.90 2.23
C PRO A 60 -22.55 6.60 2.20
N ALA A 61 -22.89 5.70 1.27
CA ALA A 61 -22.19 4.44 1.10
C ALA A 61 -20.70 4.76 1.04
N GLU A 62 -19.90 4.14 1.91
CA GLU A 62 -18.45 4.36 1.93
C GLU A 62 -17.93 4.11 0.51
N ALA A 63 -17.14 5.06 -0.01
CA ALA A 63 -16.60 4.92 -1.36
C ALA A 63 -15.78 3.61 -1.44
N PRO A 64 -16.02 2.77 -2.46
CA PRO A 64 -15.37 1.47 -2.54
C PRO A 64 -13.90 1.65 -2.90
N LEU A 65 -13.04 0.94 -2.16
CA LEU A 65 -11.63 0.81 -2.49
C LEU A 65 -11.43 0.04 -3.79
N ALA A 66 -12.32 -0.91 -4.10
CA ALA A 66 -12.30 -1.66 -5.34
C ALA A 66 -12.49 -0.73 -6.55
N GLY A 67 -11.72 -0.97 -7.60
CA GLY A 67 -11.68 -0.18 -8.83
C GLY A 67 -10.28 -0.11 -9.44
N GLU A 68 -10.20 0.49 -10.63
CA GLU A 68 -8.94 0.86 -11.25
C GLU A 68 -8.46 2.19 -10.66
N TRP A 69 -7.18 2.26 -10.30
CA TRP A 69 -6.55 3.42 -9.71
C TRP A 69 -5.20 3.63 -10.40
N ARG A 70 -4.87 4.88 -10.72
CA ARG A 70 -3.60 5.28 -11.32
C ARG A 70 -2.84 6.15 -10.37
N LEU A 71 -1.58 5.83 -10.13
CA LEU A 71 -0.70 6.63 -9.28
C LEU A 71 -0.45 7.99 -9.94
N ASP A 72 -0.72 9.05 -9.20
CA ASP A 72 -0.40 10.40 -9.61
C ASP A 72 1.09 10.68 -9.38
N GLY A 73 1.85 10.67 -10.48
CA GLY A 73 3.28 10.99 -10.47
C GLY A 73 4.16 9.75 -10.26
N SER A 74 5.04 9.81 -9.26
CA SER A 74 6.03 8.76 -9.03
C SER A 74 6.41 8.61 -7.56
N VAL A 75 6.62 7.38 -7.12
CA VAL A 75 7.21 7.07 -5.82
C VAL A 75 8.71 6.92 -5.98
N MET A 76 9.47 7.58 -5.10
CA MET A 76 10.93 7.51 -5.09
C MET A 76 11.39 6.58 -3.99
N GLY A 77 12.25 5.62 -4.34
CA GLY A 77 12.96 4.78 -3.38
C GLY A 77 14.45 5.07 -3.41
N ARG A 78 15.11 5.02 -2.26
CA ARG A 78 16.58 5.10 -2.17
C ARG A 78 17.13 3.89 -1.48
N VAL A 79 18.11 3.31 -2.13
CA VAL A 79 18.85 2.14 -1.68
C VAL A 79 20.33 2.52 -1.59
N ASP A 80 21.13 1.79 -0.80
CA ASP A 80 22.56 2.11 -0.67
C ASP A 80 23.30 2.16 -2.02
N ALA A 81 22.78 1.46 -3.03
CA ALA A 81 23.34 1.38 -4.37
C ALA A 81 22.81 2.41 -5.38
N GLY A 82 21.82 3.24 -5.04
CA GLY A 82 21.24 4.19 -6.00
C GLY A 82 19.84 4.70 -5.65
N VAL A 83 19.21 5.34 -6.63
CA VAL A 83 17.84 5.83 -6.51
C VAL A 83 17.01 5.16 -7.59
N PHE A 84 15.80 4.73 -7.23
CA PHE A 84 14.82 4.31 -8.22
C PHE A 84 13.55 5.14 -8.11
N ARG A 85 12.83 5.20 -9.22
CA ARG A 85 11.48 5.74 -9.28
C ARG A 85 10.53 4.68 -9.81
N ILE A 86 9.36 4.59 -9.19
CA ILE A 86 8.23 3.80 -9.68
C ILE A 86 7.18 4.78 -10.20
N PHE A 87 6.72 4.58 -11.43
CA PHE A 87 5.81 5.50 -12.12
C PHE A 87 4.96 4.75 -13.13
N ASP A 88 4.00 5.45 -13.74
CA ASP A 88 3.00 4.88 -14.66
C ASP A 88 2.25 3.69 -14.03
N VAL A 89 2.03 3.73 -12.70
CA VAL A 89 1.41 2.62 -11.98
C VAL A 89 -0.09 2.65 -12.17
N THR A 90 -0.65 1.53 -12.62
CA THR A 90 -2.09 1.27 -12.62
C THR A 90 -2.34 0.04 -11.76
N GLN A 91 -3.26 0.15 -10.81
CA GLN A 91 -3.70 -0.94 -9.94
C GLN A 91 -5.20 -1.17 -10.10
N VAL A 92 -5.62 -2.41 -10.27
CA VAL A 92 -7.02 -2.82 -10.26
C VAL A 92 -7.24 -3.61 -8.99
N ILE A 93 -7.98 -3.02 -8.04
CA ILE A 93 -8.33 -3.67 -6.78
C ILE A 93 -9.72 -4.28 -6.96
N TYR A 94 -9.84 -5.58 -6.75
CA TYR A 94 -11.09 -6.32 -6.80
C TYR A 94 -11.82 -6.27 -5.45
N GLU A 95 -13.12 -6.59 -5.44
CA GLU A 95 -13.97 -6.58 -4.23
C GLU A 95 -13.49 -7.53 -3.14
N ASP A 96 -12.78 -8.60 -3.51
CA ASP A 96 -12.18 -9.56 -2.58
C ASP A 96 -10.81 -9.10 -2.04
N GLY A 97 -10.35 -7.92 -2.43
CA GLY A 97 -9.08 -7.34 -2.04
C GLY A 97 -7.89 -7.83 -2.86
N VAL A 98 -8.05 -8.77 -3.80
CA VAL A 98 -6.98 -9.08 -4.76
C VAL A 98 -6.69 -7.83 -5.59
N ALA A 99 -5.43 -7.59 -5.95
CA ALA A 99 -5.05 -6.47 -6.77
C ALA A 99 -4.08 -6.89 -7.88
N ASP A 100 -4.40 -6.51 -9.11
CA ASP A 100 -3.47 -6.58 -10.25
C ASP A 100 -2.82 -5.21 -10.43
N MET A 101 -1.51 -5.19 -10.66
CA MET A 101 -0.74 -3.96 -10.80
C MET A 101 0.17 -4.02 -12.02
N THR A 102 0.24 -2.92 -12.74
CA THR A 102 1.22 -2.68 -13.80
C THR A 102 1.95 -1.38 -13.53
N GLY A 103 3.18 -1.26 -13.97
CA GLY A 103 3.95 -0.02 -13.80
C GLY A 103 5.34 -0.10 -14.39
N ARG A 104 6.14 0.93 -14.12
CA ARG A 104 7.53 1.03 -14.58
C ARG A 104 8.46 1.41 -13.45
N ILE A 105 9.66 0.85 -13.49
CA ILE A 105 10.78 1.22 -12.62
C ILE A 105 11.86 1.83 -13.49
N GLU A 106 12.37 2.98 -13.07
CA GLU A 106 13.66 3.48 -13.55
C GLU A 106 14.63 3.51 -12.39
N ALA A 107 15.75 2.81 -12.53
CA ALA A 107 16.84 2.79 -11.56
C ALA A 107 18.03 3.57 -12.12
N THR A 108 18.61 4.46 -11.32
CA THR A 108 19.81 5.21 -11.68
C THR A 108 20.89 5.08 -10.62
N ASP A 109 22.14 4.94 -11.06
CA ASP A 109 23.34 4.99 -10.24
C ASP A 109 24.13 6.30 -10.41
N GLY A 110 23.50 7.30 -11.05
CA GLY A 110 24.04 8.62 -11.32
C GLY A 110 24.63 8.79 -12.74
N GLU A 111 25.27 7.76 -13.30
CA GLU A 111 25.86 7.82 -14.64
C GLU A 111 25.05 7.00 -15.66
N GLU A 112 24.43 5.90 -15.20
CA GLU A 112 23.59 5.03 -16.02
C GLU A 112 22.15 4.97 -15.48
N SER A 113 21.22 4.64 -16.38
CA SER A 113 19.81 4.40 -16.06
C SER A 113 19.34 3.11 -16.70
N ALA A 114 18.62 2.29 -15.94
CA ALA A 114 17.96 1.09 -16.41
C ALA A 114 16.44 1.21 -16.21
N SER A 115 15.67 0.67 -17.14
CA SER A 115 14.21 0.78 -17.14
C SER A 115 13.58 -0.61 -17.21
N PHE A 116 12.54 -0.80 -16.43
CA PHE A 116 11.88 -2.09 -16.28
C PHE A 116 10.37 -1.89 -16.28
N SER A 117 9.63 -2.77 -16.95
CA SER A 117 8.19 -2.90 -16.76
C SER A 117 7.91 -3.88 -15.63
N ILE A 118 6.85 -3.61 -14.86
CA ILE A 118 6.39 -4.46 -13.76
C ILE A 118 4.98 -4.94 -14.07
N GLU A 119 4.73 -6.21 -13.78
CA GLU A 119 3.40 -6.77 -13.60
C GLU A 119 3.39 -7.48 -12.25
N ALA A 120 2.42 -7.20 -11.38
CA ALA A 120 2.38 -7.77 -10.05
C ALA A 120 0.94 -8.10 -9.62
N VAL A 121 0.83 -9.10 -8.76
CA VAL A 121 -0.41 -9.49 -8.09
C VAL A 121 -0.19 -9.35 -6.59
N GLY A 122 -1.17 -8.79 -5.90
CA GLY A 122 -1.13 -8.62 -4.46
C GLY A 122 -2.49 -8.72 -3.81
N SER A 123 -2.51 -8.44 -2.52
CA SER A 123 -3.73 -8.37 -1.72
C SER A 123 -3.77 -7.08 -0.92
N TRP A 124 -4.95 -6.48 -0.84
CA TRP A 124 -5.30 -5.30 -0.08
C TRP A 124 -6.34 -5.69 0.95
N THR A 125 -6.03 -5.50 2.22
CA THR A 125 -6.97 -5.74 3.32
C THR A 125 -7.27 -4.42 4.00
N ARG A 126 -8.53 -4.01 3.99
CA ARG A 126 -8.99 -2.77 4.63
C ARG A 126 -9.62 -3.09 5.98
N ASP A 127 -9.23 -2.31 6.99
CA ASP A 127 -9.82 -2.30 8.32
C ASP A 127 -10.06 -0.84 8.74
N GLY A 128 -11.31 -0.39 8.63
CA GLY A 128 -11.69 1.00 8.83
C GLY A 128 -10.93 1.95 7.89
N ASP A 129 -10.18 2.88 8.48
CA ASP A 129 -9.37 3.88 7.78
C ASP A 129 -7.94 3.38 7.50
N ARG A 130 -7.68 2.08 7.65
CA ARG A 130 -6.36 1.49 7.37
C ARG A 130 -6.43 0.46 6.28
N VAL A 131 -5.34 0.37 5.53
CA VAL A 131 -5.14 -0.62 4.48
C VAL A 131 -3.79 -1.28 4.67
N GLN A 132 -3.77 -2.60 4.59
CA GLN A 132 -2.55 -3.37 4.45
C GLN A 132 -2.44 -3.92 3.03
N SER A 133 -1.32 -3.68 2.37
CA SER A 133 -1.01 -4.20 1.03
C SER A 133 0.12 -5.22 1.10
N ARG A 134 0.05 -6.27 0.29
CA ARG A 134 1.11 -7.27 0.12
C ARG A 134 1.21 -7.71 -1.32
N ILE A 135 2.43 -7.78 -1.86
CA ILE A 135 2.68 -8.39 -3.16
C ILE A 135 2.90 -9.90 -2.97
N SER A 136 2.17 -10.71 -3.73
CA SER A 136 2.31 -12.17 -3.74
C SER A 136 3.09 -12.66 -4.96
N GLU A 137 2.88 -12.03 -6.12
CA GLU A 137 3.54 -12.36 -7.37
C GLU A 137 4.03 -11.09 -8.05
N VAL A 138 5.16 -11.20 -8.74
CA VAL A 138 5.74 -10.09 -9.50
C VAL A 138 6.58 -10.63 -10.62
N THR A 139 6.42 -10.00 -11.78
CA THR A 139 7.25 -10.13 -12.97
C THR A 139 7.88 -8.77 -13.27
N VAL A 140 9.20 -8.75 -13.47
CA VAL A 140 9.95 -7.56 -13.89
C VAL A 140 10.61 -7.88 -15.21
N THR A 141 10.29 -7.09 -16.24
CA THR A 141 10.89 -7.25 -17.56
C THR A 141 11.81 -6.06 -17.85
N PRO A 142 13.10 -6.28 -18.15
CA PRO A 142 13.97 -5.18 -18.55
C PRO A 142 13.56 -4.68 -19.92
N GLU A 143 13.51 -3.36 -20.09
CA GLU A 143 13.23 -2.73 -21.38
C GLU A 143 14.48 -2.71 -22.27
N GLN A 144 15.66 -2.74 -21.64
CA GLN A 144 16.93 -2.86 -22.34
C GLN A 144 17.30 -4.33 -22.57
N SER A 145 17.91 -4.60 -23.73
CA SER A 145 18.48 -5.92 -24.04
C SER A 145 19.84 -6.10 -23.37
N GLY A 146 20.08 -7.28 -22.78
CA GLY A 146 21.38 -7.64 -22.22
C GLY A 146 21.24 -8.68 -21.12
N ALA A 147 22.30 -9.46 -20.88
CA ALA A 147 22.30 -10.43 -19.79
C ALA A 147 22.25 -9.72 -18.42
N ASP A 148 22.94 -8.60 -18.29
CA ASP A 148 23.02 -7.85 -17.03
C ASP A 148 21.66 -7.22 -16.64
N TYR A 149 20.91 -6.70 -17.61
CA TYR A 149 19.56 -6.17 -17.36
C TYR A 149 18.56 -7.28 -16.98
N ARG A 150 18.68 -8.47 -17.57
CA ARG A 150 17.85 -9.62 -17.17
C ARG A 150 18.17 -10.09 -15.75
N GLU A 151 19.44 -10.10 -15.38
CA GLU A 151 19.84 -10.44 -14.02
C GLU A 151 19.36 -9.37 -13.02
N ALA A 152 19.49 -8.08 -13.35
CA ALA A 152 18.95 -7.00 -12.54
C ALA A 152 17.43 -7.12 -12.35
N ALA A 153 16.69 -7.44 -13.41
CA ALA A 153 15.24 -7.63 -13.35
C ALA A 153 14.85 -8.81 -12.44
N ARG A 154 15.50 -9.96 -12.60
CA ARG A 154 15.29 -11.14 -11.73
C ARG A 154 15.52 -10.80 -10.26
N LEU A 155 16.58 -10.05 -9.96
CA LEU A 155 16.87 -9.71 -8.58
C LEU A 155 15.89 -8.68 -8.02
N LEU A 156 15.40 -7.76 -8.86
CA LEU A 156 14.34 -6.83 -8.51
C LEU A 156 13.01 -7.56 -8.23
N GLU A 157 12.66 -8.58 -9.01
CA GLU A 157 11.50 -9.45 -8.71
C GLU A 157 11.61 -10.09 -7.32
N ILE A 158 12.76 -10.69 -7.01
CA ILE A 158 12.99 -11.31 -5.69
C ILE A 158 12.82 -10.27 -4.60
N ALA A 159 13.44 -9.10 -4.77
CA ALA A 159 13.42 -8.06 -3.78
C ALA A 159 12.03 -7.46 -3.52
N ILE A 160 11.21 -7.32 -4.57
CA ILE A 160 9.83 -6.87 -4.46
C ILE A 160 8.97 -7.96 -3.77
N ARG A 161 9.17 -9.23 -4.12
CA ARG A 161 8.39 -10.35 -3.58
C ARG A 161 8.68 -10.63 -2.11
N GLU A 162 9.91 -10.41 -1.68
CA GLU A 162 10.33 -10.60 -0.28
C GLU A 162 9.93 -9.42 0.62
N GLN A 163 9.34 -8.36 0.08
CA GLN A 163 8.87 -7.25 0.89
C GLN A 163 7.79 -7.70 1.88
N PRO A 164 7.86 -7.22 3.13
CA PRO A 164 6.76 -7.37 4.06
C PRO A 164 5.54 -6.60 3.57
N SER A 165 4.39 -6.86 4.19
CA SER A 165 3.20 -6.07 3.93
C SER A 165 3.40 -4.61 4.34
N THR A 166 3.00 -3.69 3.47
CA THR A 166 3.00 -2.25 3.76
C THR A 166 1.65 -1.85 4.34
N SER A 167 1.67 -0.98 5.35
CA SER A 167 0.44 -0.48 5.98
C SER A 167 0.28 1.01 5.72
N TYR A 168 -0.96 1.41 5.44
CA TYR A 168 -1.33 2.77 5.06
C TYR A 168 -2.52 3.25 5.90
N ASP A 169 -2.51 4.53 6.27
CA ASP A 169 -3.72 5.24 6.67
C ASP A 169 -4.38 5.84 5.42
N ILE A 170 -5.69 5.67 5.28
CA ILE A 170 -6.51 6.32 4.27
C ILE A 170 -6.71 7.77 4.69
N ILE A 171 -6.16 8.70 3.91
CA ILE A 171 -6.33 10.15 4.13
C ILE A 171 -7.59 10.64 3.42
N GLU A 172 -7.83 10.11 2.22
CA GLU A 172 -8.93 10.51 1.33
C GLU A 172 -9.33 9.29 0.50
N LEU A 173 -10.63 8.99 0.45
CA LEU A 173 -11.21 7.97 -0.40
C LEU A 173 -12.58 8.45 -0.86
N ASP A 174 -12.67 8.79 -2.14
CA ASP A 174 -13.91 9.17 -2.80
C ASP A 174 -14.07 8.44 -4.15
N ALA A 175 -15.04 8.87 -4.96
CA ALA A 175 -15.35 8.21 -6.23
C ALA A 175 -14.21 8.29 -7.28
N GLY A 176 -13.31 9.26 -7.16
CA GLY A 176 -12.24 9.54 -8.12
C GLY A 176 -10.84 9.71 -7.52
N THR A 177 -10.74 9.85 -6.19
CA THR A 177 -9.48 10.12 -5.49
C THR A 177 -9.23 9.11 -4.39
N LEU A 178 -8.01 8.60 -4.32
CA LEU A 178 -7.51 7.80 -3.21
C LEU A 178 -6.16 8.37 -2.76
N ARG A 179 -6.04 8.73 -1.49
CA ARG A 179 -4.78 9.19 -0.90
C ARG A 179 -4.44 8.37 0.32
N LEU A 180 -3.24 7.82 0.31
CA LEU A 180 -2.74 6.90 1.31
C LEU A 180 -1.49 7.49 1.95
N ARG A 181 -1.38 7.41 3.27
CA ARG A 181 -0.15 7.71 4.00
C ARG A 181 0.51 6.41 4.42
N ASN A 182 1.71 6.14 3.96
CA ASN A 182 2.50 5.01 4.44
C ASN A 182 2.84 5.22 5.92
N ILE A 183 2.50 4.26 6.77
CA ILE A 183 2.66 4.36 8.22
C ILE A 183 4.15 4.33 8.61
N SER A 184 4.99 3.65 7.83
CA SER A 184 6.40 3.43 8.15
C SER A 184 7.26 4.67 7.93
N ASP A 185 7.00 5.44 6.87
CA ASP A 185 7.84 6.58 6.46
C ASP A 185 7.08 7.91 6.30
N GLY A 186 5.74 7.89 6.44
CA GLY A 186 4.89 9.06 6.31
C GLY A 186 4.70 9.58 4.88
N THR A 187 5.23 8.88 3.87
CA THR A 187 5.05 9.26 2.47
C THR A 187 3.58 9.21 2.09
N VAL A 188 3.16 10.11 1.20
CA VAL A 188 1.77 10.18 0.73
C VAL A 188 1.72 9.79 -0.74
N GLU A 189 0.99 8.72 -1.02
CA GLU A 189 0.67 8.25 -2.36
C GLU A 189 -0.72 8.76 -2.73
N SER A 190 -0.88 9.27 -3.95
CA SER A 190 -2.15 9.78 -4.46
C SER A 190 -2.49 9.07 -5.74
N TYR A 191 -3.76 8.70 -5.88
CA TYR A 191 -4.27 7.95 -7.01
C TYR A 191 -5.56 8.57 -7.54
N THR A 192 -5.73 8.46 -8.85
CA THR A 192 -6.94 8.84 -9.58
C THR A 192 -7.59 7.65 -10.28
N ARG A 193 -8.92 7.67 -10.37
CA ARG A 193 -9.71 6.66 -11.10
C ARG A 193 -9.97 7.09 -12.55
#